data_AF-A0A9W7AIU6-F1
#
_entry.id   AF-A0A9W7AIU6-F1
#
_cell.length_a   1.000
_cell.length_b   1.000
_cell.length_c   1.000
_cell.angle_alpha   90.00
_cell.angle_beta   90.00
_cell.angle_gamma   90.00
#
_symmetry.space_group_name_H-M   'P 1'
#
loop_
_entity.id
_entity.type
_entity.pdbx_description
1 polymer ?
#
loop_
_entity_poly.entity_id
_entity_poly.type
_entity_poly.pdbx_seq_one_letter_code
_entity_poly.pdbx_strand_id
1 'polypeptide(L)'
;VGPLYKQIWHPEHPSLSFVGLPHSVVPFPLFEMQGRTIAEMALKGWGEVGEEERVREAQNDYEGMGPNHRRVEDTHYLGDLQWDYTREIGVMGGIWGEEEERRNMVNEEIYKRAGMERKKGKIGGDDGYRRMDFWRDWEKHEWGIEKKGKRGKPRPRV
;
A
#
# COMPACT_ATOMS: atom_id res chain seq x y z
N VAL A 1 -6.71 -13.73 9.40
CA VAL A 1 -6.55 -14.77 8.37
C VAL A 1 -5.09 -15.14 8.39
N GLY A 2 -4.70 -16.41 8.35
CA GLY A 2 -3.27 -16.75 8.37
C GLY A 2 -3.02 -18.21 8.74
N PRO A 3 -1.77 -18.66 8.59
CA PRO A 3 -0.59 -17.93 8.10
C PRO A 3 -0.61 -17.68 6.57
N LEU A 4 0.00 -16.60 6.09
CA LEU A 4 0.08 -16.25 4.65
C LEU A 4 1.48 -15.76 4.27
N TYR A 5 2.02 -16.28 3.17
CA TYR A 5 3.28 -15.80 2.61
C TYR A 5 3.09 -14.40 2.02
N LYS A 6 3.92 -13.45 2.49
CA LYS A 6 3.85 -12.01 2.14
C LYS A 6 2.44 -11.42 2.30
N GLN A 7 1.62 -11.96 3.20
CA GLN A 7 0.22 -11.58 3.41
C GLN A 7 -0.70 -11.72 2.18
N ILE A 8 -0.27 -12.45 1.15
CA ILE A 8 -1.01 -12.61 -0.12
C ILE A 8 -1.32 -14.09 -0.38
N TRP A 9 -0.33 -14.99 -0.29
CA TRP A 9 -0.49 -16.37 -0.78
C TRP A 9 -0.62 -17.39 0.34
N HIS A 10 -1.42 -18.43 0.11
CA HIS A 10 -1.39 -19.62 0.97
C HIS A 10 -0.03 -20.32 0.82
N PRO A 11 0.70 -20.63 1.91
CA PRO A 11 2.10 -21.09 1.81
C PRO A 11 2.25 -22.44 1.10
N GLU A 12 1.35 -23.38 1.36
CA GLU A 12 1.31 -24.73 0.75
C GLU A 12 0.52 -24.78 -0.58
N HIS A 13 -0.32 -23.77 -0.84
CA HIS A 13 -1.25 -23.76 -1.97
C HIS A 13 -1.18 -22.41 -2.68
N PRO A 14 -0.03 -22.07 -3.29
CA PRO A 14 0.20 -20.72 -3.80
C PRO A 14 -0.68 -20.30 -4.99
N SER A 15 -1.49 -21.22 -5.52
CA SER A 15 -2.58 -20.90 -6.46
C SER A 15 -3.78 -20.20 -5.80
N LEU A 16 -3.85 -20.21 -4.47
CA LEU A 16 -4.81 -19.45 -3.67
C LEU A 16 -4.14 -18.16 -3.16
N SER A 17 -4.74 -17.02 -3.48
CA SER A 17 -4.24 -15.69 -3.10
C SER A 17 -5.34 -14.80 -2.57
N PHE A 18 -4.96 -13.84 -1.73
CA PHE A 18 -5.83 -12.85 -1.12
C PHE A 18 -5.34 -11.45 -1.48
N VAL A 19 -6.28 -10.55 -1.75
CA VAL A 19 -6.00 -9.13 -2.04
C VAL A 19 -6.71 -8.29 -0.99
N GLY A 20 -6.01 -7.29 -0.47
CA GLY A 20 -6.57 -6.29 0.44
C GLY A 20 -6.77 -6.73 1.88
N LEU A 21 -6.04 -7.75 2.33
CA LEU A 21 -5.96 -8.07 3.76
C LEU A 21 -5.22 -6.99 4.59
N PRO A 22 -4.13 -6.37 4.10
CA PRO A 22 -3.44 -5.34 4.87
C PRO A 22 -4.32 -4.12 5.17
N HIS A 23 -4.22 -3.58 6.39
CA HIS A 23 -4.99 -2.43 6.83
C HIS A 23 -4.10 -1.30 7.35
N SER A 24 -4.71 -0.12 7.54
CA SER A 24 -4.01 1.15 7.78
C SER A 24 -3.12 1.57 6.61
N VAL A 25 -3.61 1.34 5.39
CA VAL A 25 -2.91 1.53 4.12
C VAL A 25 -3.68 2.46 3.18
N VAL A 26 -3.05 2.90 2.09
CA VAL A 26 -3.71 3.49 0.92
C VAL A 26 -4.12 2.33 0.00
N PRO A 27 -5.43 2.01 -0.10
CA PRO A 27 -5.87 0.74 -0.63
C PRO A 27 -5.61 0.59 -2.13
N PHE A 28 -5.96 1.58 -2.96
CA PHE A 28 -5.91 1.38 -4.41
C PHE A 28 -4.51 1.08 -4.96
N PRO A 29 -3.45 1.85 -4.63
CA PRO A 29 -2.11 1.54 -5.12
C PRO A 29 -1.60 0.19 -4.62
N LEU A 30 -1.88 -0.13 -3.36
CA LEU A 30 -1.47 -1.41 -2.77
C LEU A 30 -2.17 -2.59 -3.43
N PHE A 31 -3.50 -2.53 -3.60
CA PHE A 31 -4.29 -3.63 -4.16
C PHE A 31 -3.98 -3.83 -5.64
N GLU A 32 -3.72 -2.75 -6.38
CA GLU A 32 -3.23 -2.82 -7.75
C GLU A 32 -1.90 -3.57 -7.81
N MET A 33 -0.93 -3.22 -6.94
CA MET A 33 0.36 -3.91 -6.90
C MET A 33 0.22 -5.38 -6.51
N GLN A 34 -0.61 -5.71 -5.50
CA GLN A 34 -0.91 -7.10 -5.14
C GLN A 34 -1.48 -7.87 -6.34
N GLY A 35 -2.47 -7.31 -7.03
CA GLY A 35 -3.09 -7.94 -8.21
C GLY A 35 -2.09 -8.17 -9.34
N ARG A 36 -1.26 -7.16 -9.66
CA ARG A 36 -0.21 -7.27 -10.69
C ARG A 36 0.82 -8.33 -10.31
N THR A 37 1.34 -8.32 -9.08
CA THR A 37 2.30 -9.32 -8.61
C THR A 37 1.73 -10.73 -8.63
N ILE A 38 0.47 -10.93 -8.20
CA ILE A 38 -0.20 -12.25 -8.29
C ILE A 38 -0.23 -12.75 -9.74
N ALA A 39 -0.61 -11.90 -10.69
CA ALA A 39 -0.65 -12.26 -12.10
C ALA A 39 0.75 -12.64 -12.63
N GLU A 40 1.77 -11.86 -12.29
CA GLU A 40 3.16 -12.14 -12.68
C GLU A 40 3.67 -13.45 -12.09
N MET A 41 3.42 -13.70 -10.80
CA MET A 41 3.82 -14.94 -10.14
C MET A 41 3.10 -16.17 -10.71
N ALA A 42 1.84 -16.02 -11.12
CA ALA A 42 1.09 -17.09 -11.79
C ALA A 42 1.70 -17.47 -13.15
N LEU A 43 2.34 -16.53 -13.85
CA LEU A 43 2.99 -16.75 -15.15
C LEU A 43 4.43 -17.24 -15.00
N LYS A 44 5.22 -16.62 -14.11
CA LYS A 44 6.64 -16.92 -13.89
C LYS A 44 6.86 -18.18 -13.07
N GLY A 45 5.88 -18.56 -12.26
CA GLY A 45 6.05 -19.56 -11.22
C GLY A 45 6.90 -19.04 -10.05
N TRP A 46 7.19 -19.93 -9.10
CA TRP A 46 7.80 -19.57 -7.82
C TRP A 46 9.33 -19.56 -7.82
N GLY A 47 9.95 -19.88 -8.96
CA GLY A 47 11.41 -19.93 -9.09
C GLY A 47 12.04 -20.82 -8.03
N GLU A 48 13.02 -20.27 -7.30
CA GLU A 48 13.74 -20.94 -6.22
C GLU A 48 13.00 -20.91 -4.88
N VAL A 49 11.95 -20.10 -4.75
CA VAL A 49 11.19 -19.99 -3.49
C VAL A 49 10.37 -21.26 -3.28
N GLY A 50 10.89 -22.14 -2.43
CA GLY A 50 10.30 -23.42 -2.09
C GLY A 50 9.11 -23.30 -1.13
N GLU A 51 8.38 -24.40 -0.96
CA GLU A 51 7.28 -24.47 0.01
C GLU A 51 7.77 -24.25 1.45
N GLU A 52 8.88 -24.88 1.84
CA GLU A 52 9.45 -24.75 3.17
C GLU A 52 9.75 -23.29 3.55
N GLU A 53 10.31 -22.53 2.61
CA GLU A 53 10.57 -21.10 2.79
C GLU A 53 9.27 -20.30 2.96
N ARG A 54 8.28 -20.54 2.10
CA ARG A 54 6.97 -19.87 2.20
C ARG A 54 6.27 -20.16 3.52
N VAL A 55 6.26 -21.42 3.95
CA VAL A 55 5.68 -21.85 5.22
C VAL A 55 6.40 -21.18 6.38
N ARG A 56 7.74 -21.22 6.40
CA ARG A 56 8.55 -20.60 7.45
C ARG A 56 8.32 -19.10 7.56
N GLU A 57 8.32 -18.37 6.44
CA GLU A 57 8.08 -16.93 6.46
C GLU A 57 6.64 -16.59 6.87
N ALA A 58 5.65 -17.31 6.34
CA ALA A 58 4.25 -17.10 6.70
C ALA A 58 4.00 -17.33 8.20
N GLN A 59 4.67 -18.33 8.77
CA GLN A 59 4.63 -18.65 10.20
C GLN A 59 5.28 -17.53 11.02
N ASN A 60 6.48 -17.08 10.63
CA ASN A 60 7.20 -16.00 11.32
C ASN A 60 6.38 -14.70 11.34
N ASP A 61 5.74 -14.34 10.22
CA ASP A 61 4.93 -13.12 10.12
C ASP A 61 3.67 -13.23 10.99
N TYR A 62 3.05 -14.41 11.02
CA TYR A 62 1.86 -14.68 11.83
C TYR A 62 2.16 -14.67 13.34
N GLU A 63 3.20 -15.39 13.77
CA GLU A 63 3.65 -15.43 15.16
C GLU A 63 4.24 -14.10 15.63
N GLY A 64 4.84 -13.33 14.71
CA GLY A 64 5.32 -11.98 14.94
C GLY A 64 4.23 -10.96 15.26
N MET A 65 2.94 -11.27 15.09
CA MET A 65 1.82 -10.38 15.45
C MET A 65 1.93 -8.96 14.84
N GLY A 66 2.51 -8.88 13.64
CA GLY A 66 2.74 -7.64 12.90
C GLY A 66 3.79 -6.71 13.54
N PRO A 67 3.94 -5.48 13.02
CA PRO A 67 5.04 -4.57 13.37
C PRO A 67 5.10 -4.15 14.85
N ASN A 68 3.97 -4.29 15.55
CA ASN A 68 3.85 -3.90 16.95
C ASN A 68 3.96 -5.08 17.91
N HIS A 69 4.07 -6.32 17.40
CA HIS A 69 4.20 -7.57 18.18
C HIS A 69 3.18 -7.68 19.34
N ARG A 70 1.95 -7.21 19.11
CA ARG A 70 0.96 -7.02 20.19
C ARG A 70 -0.15 -8.05 20.15
N ARG A 71 -0.76 -8.25 18.99
CA ARG A 71 -1.91 -9.15 18.84
C ARG A 71 -1.93 -9.79 17.46
N VAL A 72 -2.50 -10.98 17.36
CA VAL A 72 -2.64 -11.71 16.09
C VAL A 72 -3.49 -10.93 15.07
N GLU A 73 -4.43 -10.10 15.53
CA GLU A 73 -5.20 -9.22 14.64
C GLU A 73 -4.33 -8.13 13.99
N ASP A 74 -3.20 -7.78 14.60
CA ASP A 74 -2.28 -6.76 14.09
C ASP A 74 -1.30 -7.35 13.05
N THR A 75 -1.35 -8.66 12.74
CA THR A 75 -0.53 -9.31 11.69
C THR A 75 -0.66 -8.60 10.34
N HIS A 76 -1.84 -8.08 10.01
CA HIS A 76 -2.09 -7.37 8.76
C HIS A 76 -2.00 -5.84 8.87
N TYR A 77 -1.55 -5.32 10.01
CA TYR A 77 -1.32 -3.89 10.16
C TYR A 77 -0.01 -3.49 9.46
N LEU A 78 -0.06 -2.58 8.49
CA LEU A 78 1.16 -2.04 7.86
C LEU A 78 1.47 -0.61 8.30
N GLY A 79 0.48 0.29 8.33
CA GLY A 79 0.74 1.70 8.66
C GLY A 79 1.77 2.31 7.71
N ASP A 80 2.85 2.87 8.23
CA ASP A 80 3.92 3.46 7.41
C ASP A 80 4.78 2.39 6.68
N LEU A 81 4.75 1.12 7.10
CA LEU A 81 5.47 0.04 6.41
C LEU A 81 4.85 -0.36 5.08
N GLN A 82 3.66 0.16 4.76
CA GLN A 82 2.98 -0.14 3.50
C GLN A 82 3.84 0.21 2.28
N TRP A 83 4.70 1.23 2.38
CA TRP A 83 5.52 1.71 1.27
C TRP A 83 6.62 0.72 0.92
N ASP A 84 7.31 0.21 1.94
CA ASP A 84 8.34 -0.82 1.80
C ASP A 84 7.73 -2.16 1.40
N TYR A 85 6.59 -2.53 1.99
CA TYR A 85 5.85 -3.72 1.60
C TYR A 85 5.43 -3.66 0.12
N THR A 86 4.91 -2.52 -0.36
CA THR A 86 4.52 -2.35 -1.77
C THR A 86 5.72 -2.49 -2.71
N ARG A 87 6.88 -1.94 -2.31
CA ARG A 87 8.15 -2.10 -3.03
C ARG A 87 8.56 -3.57 -3.08
N GLU A 88 8.57 -4.26 -1.95
CA GLU A 88 8.97 -5.66 -1.81
C GLU A 88 8.16 -6.57 -2.76
N ILE A 89 6.82 -6.49 -2.71
CA ILE A 89 5.97 -7.32 -3.56
C ILE A 89 6.09 -6.96 -5.05
N GLY A 90 6.37 -5.70 -5.38
CA GLY A 90 6.60 -5.27 -6.76
C GLY A 90 7.93 -5.81 -7.30
N VAL A 91 8.99 -5.81 -6.48
CA VAL A 91 10.30 -6.39 -6.82
C VAL A 91 10.16 -7.90 -7.00
N MET A 92 9.45 -8.57 -6.10
CA MET A 92 9.16 -10.00 -6.20
C MET A 92 8.41 -10.34 -7.50
N GLY A 93 7.44 -9.52 -7.89
CA GLY A 93 6.72 -9.67 -9.16
C GLY A 93 7.54 -9.31 -10.40
N GLY A 94 8.74 -8.74 -10.23
CA GLY A 94 9.57 -8.24 -11.33
C GLY A 94 8.93 -7.08 -12.10
N ILE A 95 8.09 -6.28 -11.42
CA ILE A 95 7.33 -5.15 -11.99
C ILE A 95 7.66 -3.82 -11.31
N TRP A 96 8.67 -3.81 -10.44
CA TRP A 96 9.14 -2.58 -9.80
C TRP A 96 10.18 -1.88 -10.67
N GLY A 97 9.81 -0.72 -11.22
CA GLY A 97 10.72 0.17 -11.95
C GLY A 97 10.86 1.55 -11.30
N GLU A 98 11.56 2.45 -11.97
CA GLU A 98 11.72 3.84 -11.55
C GLU A 98 10.37 4.58 -11.46
N GLU A 99 9.43 4.23 -12.33
CA GLU A 99 8.09 4.80 -12.35
C GLU A 99 7.28 4.39 -11.12
N GLU A 100 7.28 3.10 -10.77
CA GLU A 100 6.64 2.57 -9.58
C GLU A 100 7.24 3.18 -8.31
N GLU A 101 8.56 3.31 -8.26
CA GLU A 101 9.28 3.98 -7.17
C GLU A 101 8.78 5.42 -7.00
N ARG A 102 8.76 6.20 -8.09
CA ARG A 102 8.31 7.59 -8.08
C ARG A 102 6.85 7.70 -7.69
N ARG A 103 6.00 6.80 -8.20
CA ARG A 103 4.57 6.74 -7.86
C ARG A 103 4.35 6.44 -6.38
N ASN A 104 5.16 5.56 -5.80
CA ASN A 104 5.10 5.19 -4.38
C ASN A 104 5.49 6.37 -3.49
N MET A 105 6.59 7.06 -3.81
CA MET A 105 7.03 8.26 -3.09
C MET A 105 5.95 9.37 -3.09
N VAL A 106 5.36 9.67 -4.25
CA VAL A 106 4.30 10.68 -4.34
C VAL A 106 3.07 10.30 -3.51
N ASN A 107 2.67 9.02 -3.53
CA ASN A 107 1.56 8.53 -2.70
C ASN A 107 1.86 8.70 -1.21
N GLU A 108 3.09 8.39 -0.80
CA GLU A 108 3.55 8.55 0.58
C GLU A 108 3.50 10.01 1.03
N GLU A 109 3.99 10.93 0.21
CA GLU A 109 3.96 12.37 0.50
C GLU A 109 2.52 12.89 0.67
N ILE A 110 1.63 12.54 -0.27
CA ILE A 110 0.21 12.90 -0.19
C ILE A 110 -0.42 12.33 1.08
N TYR A 111 -0.15 11.06 1.40
CA TYR A 111 -0.67 10.38 2.58
C TYR A 111 -0.20 11.05 3.88
N LYS A 112 1.11 11.30 4.01
CA LYS A 112 1.70 12.02 5.15
C LYS A 112 1.07 13.40 5.30
N ARG A 113 0.88 14.12 4.18
CA ARG A 113 0.25 15.44 4.20
C ARG A 113 -1.21 15.40 4.62
N ALA A 114 -2.01 14.50 4.06
CA ALA A 114 -3.41 14.31 4.45
C ALA A 114 -3.52 13.94 5.94
N GLY A 115 -2.61 13.09 6.43
CA GLY A 115 -2.49 12.75 7.84
C GLY A 115 -2.21 13.96 8.73
N MET A 116 -1.30 14.85 8.32
CA MET A 116 -1.03 16.12 9.02
C MET A 116 -2.26 17.04 9.06
N GLU A 117 -2.98 17.20 7.94
CA GLU A 117 -4.18 18.04 7.91
C GLU A 117 -5.29 17.50 8.80
N ARG A 118 -5.48 16.18 8.84
CA ARG A 118 -6.45 15.53 9.74
C ARG A 118 -6.13 15.79 11.21
N LYS A 119 -4.85 15.73 11.58
CA LYS A 119 -4.38 15.95 12.97
C LYS A 119 -4.52 17.41 13.45
N LYS A 120 -4.69 18.37 12.54
CA LYS A 120 -4.96 19.78 12.91
C LYS A 120 -6.37 19.99 13.46
N GLY A 121 -7.31 19.09 13.15
CA GLY A 121 -8.67 19.13 13.66
C GLY A 121 -8.70 18.90 15.17
N LYS A 122 -9.60 19.59 15.87
CA LYS A 122 -9.94 19.27 17.26
C LYS A 122 -11.06 18.23 17.28
N ILE A 123 -11.08 17.36 18.29
CA ILE A 123 -12.21 16.45 18.51
C ILE A 123 -13.50 17.28 18.67
N GLY A 124 -14.50 17.02 17.84
CA GLY A 124 -15.75 17.80 17.79
C GLY A 124 -15.63 19.19 17.12
N GLY A 125 -14.47 19.50 16.54
CA GLY A 125 -14.22 20.74 15.79
C GLY A 125 -14.62 20.64 14.32
N ASP A 126 -14.37 21.72 13.59
CA ASP A 126 -14.61 21.78 12.15
C ASP A 126 -13.69 20.82 11.37
N ASP A 127 -14.29 19.92 10.59
CA ASP A 127 -13.62 18.95 9.72
C ASP A 127 -13.03 19.61 8.47
N GLY A 128 -12.22 20.66 8.65
CA GLY A 128 -11.66 21.46 7.56
C GLY A 128 -10.82 20.67 6.57
N TYR A 129 -10.20 19.56 7.00
CA TYR A 129 -9.45 18.66 6.13
C TYR A 129 -10.32 18.03 5.02
N ARG A 130 -11.63 17.86 5.25
CA ARG A 130 -12.58 17.32 4.25
C ARG A 130 -12.86 18.29 3.09
N ARG A 131 -12.45 19.56 3.23
CA ARG A 131 -12.61 20.60 2.21
C ARG A 131 -11.31 20.92 1.46
N MET A 132 -10.27 20.13 1.71
CA MET A 132 -9.01 20.19 0.97
C MET A 132 -9.14 19.27 -0.25
N ASP A 133 -8.87 19.82 -1.43
CA ASP A 133 -8.78 19.04 -2.66
C ASP A 133 -7.30 18.79 -2.96
N PHE A 134 -6.93 17.51 -3.01
CA PHE A 134 -5.62 17.10 -3.49
C PHE A 134 -5.70 16.86 -4.99
N TRP A 135 -4.72 17.35 -5.73
CA TRP A 135 -4.58 17.06 -7.15
C TRP A 135 -3.21 16.44 -7.39
N ARG A 136 -3.14 15.64 -8.46
CA ARG A 136 -1.92 14.97 -8.90
C ARG A 136 -1.84 15.02 -10.43
N ASP A 137 -0.68 15.37 -10.94
CA ASP A 137 -0.26 15.17 -12.32
C ASP A 137 0.47 13.83 -12.41
N TRP A 138 -0.09 12.89 -13.20
CA TRP A 138 0.47 11.54 -13.31
C TRP A 138 1.71 11.48 -14.17
N GLU A 139 1.83 12.35 -15.18
CA GLU A 139 2.99 12.35 -16.09
C GLU A 139 4.18 13.03 -15.42
N LYS A 140 3.93 14.18 -14.79
CA LYS A 140 4.98 14.98 -14.15
C LYS A 140 5.29 14.55 -12.73
N HIS A 141 4.47 13.68 -12.14
CA HIS A 141 4.59 13.25 -10.75
C HIS A 141 4.50 14.39 -9.74
N GLU A 142 3.84 15.47 -10.13
CA GLU A 142 3.61 16.63 -9.27
C GLU A 142 2.29 16.45 -8.53
N TRP A 143 2.22 16.95 -7.31
CA TRP A 143 0.97 17.00 -6.56
C TRP A 143 0.86 18.31 -5.78
N GLY A 144 -0.36 18.67 -5.44
CA GLY A 144 -0.63 19.88 -4.68
C GLY A 144 -1.97 19.85 -3.97
N ILE A 145 -2.28 20.96 -3.29
CA ILE A 145 -3.49 21.08 -2.48
C ILE A 145 -4.17 22.42 -2.76
N GLU A 146 -5.48 22.37 -2.94
CA GLU A 146 -6.32 23.55 -3.09
C GLU A 146 -7.42 23.54 -2.01
N LYS A 147 -7.81 24.73 -1.53
CA LYS A 147 -8.97 24.87 -0.63
C LYS A 147 -10.20 25.12 -1.48
N LYS A 148 -11.28 24.36 -1.27
CA LYS A 148 -12.61 24.70 -1.83
C LYS A 148 -13.02 26.09 -1.33
N GLY A 149 -12.84 27.14 -2.15
CA GLY A 149 -13.20 28.50 -1.76
C GLY A 149 -12.58 29.67 -2.53
N LYS A 150 -11.55 29.46 -3.36
CA LYS A 150 -11.13 30.47 -4.34
C LYS A 150 -11.04 29.79 -5.69
N ARG A 151 -11.84 30.25 -6.67
CA ARG A 151 -11.69 29.88 -8.08
C ARG A 151 -10.27 30.26 -8.52
N GLY A 152 -9.31 29.35 -8.37
CA GLY A 152 -8.02 29.40 -9.05
C GLY A 152 -8.25 29.24 -10.55
N LYS A 153 -7.35 29.84 -11.36
CA LYS A 153 -7.41 29.90 -12.82
C LYS A 153 -7.80 28.55 -13.46
N PRO A 154 -8.50 28.57 -14.62
CA PRO A 154 -8.95 27.36 -15.28
C PRO A 154 -7.77 26.42 -15.56
N ARG A 155 -7.98 25.14 -15.28
CA ARG A 155 -7.03 24.05 -15.51
C ARG A 155 -6.59 24.06 -16.99
N PRO A 156 -5.32 23.74 -17.30
CA PRO A 156 -5.02 23.25 -18.64
C PRO A 156 -5.86 21.99 -18.86
N ARG A 157 -6.63 21.99 -19.94
CA ARG A 157 -7.31 20.76 -20.39
C ARG A 157 -6.22 19.82 -20.92
N VAL A 158 -6.27 18.59 -20.44
CA VAL A 158 -5.62 17.44 -21.06
C VAL A 158 -6.24 17.24 -22.45
#